data_AF-A0A9P4JEQ2-F1
#
_entry.id   AF-A0A9P4JEQ2-F1
#
_cell.length_a   1.000
_cell.length_b   1.000
_cell.length_c   1.000
_cell.angle_alpha   90.00
_cell.angle_beta   90.00
_cell.angle_gamma   90.00
#
_symmetry.space_group_name_H-M   'P 1'
#
loop_
_entity.id
_entity.type
_entity.pdbx_description
1 polymer ?
#
loop_
_entity_poly.entity_id
_entity_poly.type
_entity_poly.pdbx_seq_one_letter_code
_entity_poly.pdbx_strand_id
1 'polypeptide(L)'
;MKTASFEAYYAPLATLIRTRSLQGLDLDIEEPVTLSTATRLISRLRADFGPDFIITLAPVATALLPDPRLTPAQRPPRPMLAASGSMPNPLHPTLPHLSGFSYPELECSVFGREISWYNTQFYCGWGDASSTQGYDAIVAAGWHPSRVVMGVVTNLGNGAGHVGLRELRGVLARLRTKYTGQGGFGGVMGWEWFNSGQTETDMTHIATLDINTSGQSIRSSPQASWVAAIGTVLRSEAPPLVVEQPAGPASFLGNVTSEQIRQMVTQLPEPSTPWPNEKVDSLIAIGFERHEAVAALNATDGNAELAANLLFEQ
;
A
#
# COMPACT_ATOMS: atom_id res chain seq x y z
N MET A 1 4.78 -19.28 -19.92
CA MET A 1 6.22 -18.98 -20.08
C MET A 1 7.02 -20.28 -19.98
N LYS A 2 7.85 -20.63 -20.97
CA LYS A 2 8.64 -21.89 -20.97
C LYS A 2 9.62 -21.92 -19.77
N THR A 3 9.78 -23.07 -19.11
CA THR A 3 10.65 -23.23 -17.92
C THR A 3 12.07 -22.69 -18.12
N ALA A 4 12.66 -22.93 -19.30
CA ALA A 4 13.99 -22.42 -19.65
C ALA A 4 14.10 -20.89 -19.62
N SER A 5 13.02 -20.17 -19.97
CA SER A 5 12.99 -18.71 -19.92
C SER A 5 12.89 -18.20 -18.48
N PHE A 6 12.14 -18.87 -17.60
CA PHE A 6 12.08 -18.49 -16.18
C PHE A 6 13.46 -18.64 -15.49
N GLU A 7 14.14 -19.77 -15.69
CA GLU A 7 15.45 -20.01 -15.05
C GLU A 7 16.52 -19.00 -15.49
N ALA A 8 16.48 -18.57 -16.75
CA ALA A 8 17.44 -17.60 -17.29
C ALA A 8 17.42 -16.26 -16.53
N TYR A 9 16.27 -15.84 -16.00
CA TYR A 9 16.13 -14.61 -15.20
C TYR A 9 16.13 -14.88 -13.69
N TYR A 10 15.57 -16.01 -13.25
CA TYR A 10 15.51 -16.34 -11.83
C TYR A 10 16.88 -16.72 -11.25
N ALA A 11 17.71 -17.48 -11.96
CA ALA A 11 19.00 -17.92 -11.41
C ALA A 11 19.96 -16.75 -11.08
N PRO A 12 20.08 -15.70 -11.92
CA PRO A 12 20.82 -14.49 -11.55
C PRO A 12 20.23 -13.77 -10.32
N LEU A 13 18.90 -13.64 -10.23
CA LEU A 13 18.23 -13.06 -9.06
C LEU A 13 18.55 -13.86 -7.79
N ALA A 14 18.43 -15.18 -7.84
CA ALA A 14 18.73 -16.05 -6.71
C ALA A 14 20.21 -15.96 -6.30
N THR A 15 21.12 -15.81 -7.27
CA THR A 15 22.54 -15.57 -7.01
C THR A 15 22.77 -14.22 -6.30
N LEU A 16 22.09 -13.16 -6.74
CA LEU A 16 22.14 -11.85 -6.09
C LEU A 16 21.66 -11.93 -4.63
N ILE A 17 20.52 -12.57 -4.38
CA ILE A 17 19.95 -12.75 -3.04
C ILE A 17 20.97 -13.44 -2.12
N ARG A 18 21.60 -14.54 -2.57
CA ARG A 18 22.62 -15.27 -1.79
C ARG A 18 23.87 -14.42 -1.56
N THR A 19 24.38 -13.80 -2.62
CA THR A 19 25.65 -13.05 -2.58
C THR A 19 25.54 -11.82 -1.67
N ARG A 20 24.38 -11.15 -1.68
CA ARG A 20 24.12 -9.98 -0.84
C ARG A 20 23.50 -10.32 0.51
N SER A 21 23.23 -11.60 0.77
CA SER A 21 22.59 -12.07 2.01
C SER A 21 21.29 -11.32 2.30
N LEU A 22 20.47 -11.09 1.27
CA LEU A 22 19.18 -10.43 1.45
C LEU A 22 18.28 -11.32 2.31
N GLN A 23 17.59 -10.72 3.28
CA GLN A 23 16.69 -11.43 4.20
C GLN A 23 15.29 -11.64 3.61
N GLY A 24 15.00 -10.99 2.49
CA GLY A 24 13.72 -11.04 1.82
C GLY A 24 13.74 -10.33 0.48
N LEU A 25 12.59 -10.37 -0.19
CA LEU A 25 12.35 -9.67 -1.44
C LEU A 25 10.93 -9.13 -1.47
N ASP A 26 10.79 -7.85 -1.82
CA ASP A 26 9.51 -7.23 -2.14
C ASP A 26 9.23 -7.42 -3.62
N LEU A 27 8.07 -7.99 -3.95
CA LEU A 27 7.62 -8.16 -5.33
C LEU A 27 6.69 -6.99 -5.69
N ASP A 28 7.31 -5.89 -6.08
CA ASP A 28 6.61 -4.70 -6.57
C ASP A 28 6.23 -4.89 -8.05
N ILE A 29 5.00 -5.37 -8.29
CA ILE A 29 4.51 -5.76 -9.61
C ILE A 29 3.64 -4.64 -10.17
N GLU A 30 4.24 -3.77 -10.98
CA GLU A 30 3.57 -2.61 -11.59
C GLU A 30 3.24 -2.81 -13.08
N GLU A 31 3.24 -4.07 -13.54
CA GLU A 31 2.80 -4.45 -14.88
C GLU A 31 1.83 -5.64 -14.85
N PRO A 32 0.91 -5.77 -15.83
CA PRO A 32 -0.04 -6.87 -15.84
C PRO A 32 0.64 -8.23 -16.00
N VAL A 33 0.53 -9.08 -14.97
CA VAL A 33 0.98 -10.48 -15.03
C VAL A 33 -0.12 -11.44 -14.58
N THR A 34 -0.01 -12.71 -14.98
CA THR A 34 -0.94 -13.74 -14.49
C THR A 34 -0.64 -14.12 -13.04
N LEU A 35 -1.65 -14.59 -12.30
CA LEU A 35 -1.44 -15.12 -10.94
C LEU A 35 -0.39 -16.25 -10.91
N SER A 36 -0.33 -17.07 -11.98
CA SER A 36 0.66 -18.13 -12.11
C SER A 36 2.10 -17.62 -12.17
N THR A 37 2.31 -16.39 -12.65
CA THR A 37 3.62 -15.73 -12.67
C THR A 37 4.07 -15.41 -11.25
N ALA A 38 3.24 -14.72 -10.47
CA ALA A 38 3.54 -14.34 -9.10
C ALA A 38 3.70 -15.56 -8.19
N THR A 39 2.76 -16.50 -8.24
CA THR A 39 2.77 -17.71 -7.40
C THR A 39 3.96 -18.64 -7.71
N ARG A 40 4.38 -18.76 -8.98
CA ARG A 40 5.59 -19.50 -9.34
C ARG A 40 6.85 -18.89 -8.72
N LEU A 41 6.97 -17.56 -8.72
CA LEU A 41 8.10 -16.87 -8.10
C LEU A 41 8.09 -17.04 -6.57
N ILE A 42 6.94 -16.82 -5.92
CA ILE A 42 6.77 -17.01 -4.47
C ILE A 42 7.14 -18.44 -4.07
N SER A 43 6.61 -19.43 -4.77
CA SER A 43 6.91 -20.85 -4.52
C SER A 43 8.40 -21.14 -4.66
N ARG A 44 9.06 -20.56 -5.66
CA ARG A 44 10.47 -20.82 -5.91
C ARG A 44 11.38 -20.11 -4.90
N LEU A 45 11.07 -18.87 -4.52
CA LEU A 45 11.77 -18.16 -3.44
C LEU A 45 11.66 -18.95 -2.11
N ARG A 46 10.45 -19.39 -1.76
CA ARG A 46 10.25 -20.17 -0.53
C ARG A 46 11.02 -21.49 -0.54
N ALA A 47 11.05 -22.19 -1.67
CA ALA A 47 11.80 -23.44 -1.81
C ALA A 47 13.32 -23.24 -1.71
N ASP A 48 13.86 -22.17 -2.29
CA ASP A 48 15.30 -21.93 -2.36
C ASP A 48 15.88 -21.25 -1.10
N PHE A 49 15.06 -20.47 -0.37
CA PHE A 49 15.51 -19.62 0.75
C PHE A 49 14.89 -19.98 2.10
N GLY A 50 13.95 -20.94 2.14
CA GLY A 50 13.37 -21.44 3.38
C GLY A 50 12.29 -20.53 3.98
N PRO A 51 11.65 -20.92 5.10
CA PRO A 51 10.48 -20.25 5.68
C PRO A 51 10.77 -18.86 6.28
N ASP A 52 12.01 -18.57 6.64
CA ASP A 52 12.40 -17.29 7.26
C ASP A 52 12.65 -16.18 6.22
N PHE A 53 12.74 -16.52 4.93
CA PHE A 53 12.90 -15.52 3.88
C PHE A 53 11.63 -14.68 3.76
N ILE A 54 11.76 -13.36 3.93
CA ILE A 54 10.63 -12.45 3.92
C ILE A 54 10.17 -12.24 2.47
N ILE A 55 8.89 -12.46 2.21
CA ILE A 55 8.30 -12.20 0.89
C ILE A 55 7.16 -11.20 1.11
N THR A 56 7.25 -10.06 0.45
CA THR A 56 6.22 -9.01 0.47
C THR A 56 5.81 -8.66 -0.95
N LEU A 57 4.69 -7.96 -1.09
CA LEU A 57 4.29 -7.34 -2.35
C LEU A 57 3.91 -5.89 -2.07
N ALA A 58 3.91 -5.05 -3.10
CA ALA A 58 3.55 -3.63 -2.99
C ALA A 58 2.29 -3.28 -3.81
N PRO A 59 1.11 -3.85 -3.50
CA PRO A 59 -0.12 -3.50 -4.20
C PRO A 59 -0.46 -2.03 -4.04
N VAL A 60 -0.92 -1.40 -5.11
CA VAL A 60 -1.67 -0.14 -5.00
C VAL A 60 -2.96 -0.37 -4.18
N ALA A 61 -3.39 0.60 -3.37
CA ALA A 61 -4.46 0.38 -2.38
C ALA A 61 -5.80 -0.08 -2.99
N THR A 62 -6.14 0.41 -4.19
CA THR A 62 -7.30 -0.06 -4.97
C THR A 62 -7.28 -1.57 -5.26
N ALA A 63 -6.10 -2.19 -5.41
CA ALA A 63 -5.95 -3.62 -5.66
C ALA A 63 -6.44 -4.49 -4.48
N LEU A 64 -6.64 -3.89 -3.30
CA LEU A 64 -7.13 -4.58 -2.12
C LEU A 64 -8.63 -4.33 -1.87
N LEU A 65 -9.28 -3.49 -2.68
CA LEU A 65 -10.68 -3.12 -2.54
C LEU A 65 -11.56 -3.82 -3.59
N PRO A 66 -12.73 -4.37 -3.20
CA PRO A 66 -13.64 -5.00 -4.16
C PRO A 66 -14.28 -3.95 -5.06
N ASP A 67 -14.53 -4.29 -6.33
CA ASP A 67 -15.33 -3.45 -7.21
C ASP A 67 -16.77 -3.31 -6.65
N PRO A 68 -17.25 -2.09 -6.33
CA PRO A 68 -18.56 -1.86 -5.74
C PRO A 68 -19.72 -2.17 -6.69
N ARG A 69 -19.45 -2.36 -7.99
CA ARG A 69 -20.43 -2.79 -9.00
C ARG A 69 -20.76 -4.27 -8.90
N LEU A 70 -19.92 -5.07 -8.25
CA LEU A 70 -20.13 -6.50 -8.07
C LEU A 70 -21.13 -6.79 -6.94
N THR A 71 -22.08 -7.68 -7.22
CA THR A 71 -23.00 -8.18 -6.18
C THR A 71 -22.23 -8.94 -5.10
N PRO A 72 -22.74 -9.04 -3.86
CA PRO A 72 -22.07 -9.77 -2.78
C PRO A 72 -21.65 -11.20 -3.12
N ALA A 73 -22.47 -11.92 -3.91
CA ALA A 73 -22.18 -13.28 -4.36
C ALA A 73 -21.08 -13.36 -5.45
N GLN A 74 -20.78 -12.22 -6.08
CA GLN A 74 -19.74 -12.04 -7.09
C GLN A 74 -18.53 -11.29 -6.53
N ARG A 75 -18.28 -11.34 -5.22
CA ARG A 75 -17.06 -10.77 -4.62
C ARG A 75 -16.10 -11.88 -4.23
N PRO A 76 -14.78 -11.59 -4.17
CA PRO A 76 -13.84 -12.57 -3.67
C PRO A 76 -14.29 -13.00 -2.26
N PRO A 77 -14.14 -14.28 -1.88
CA PRO A 77 -14.30 -14.65 -0.49
C PRO A 77 -13.40 -13.75 0.36
N ARG A 78 -13.89 -13.36 1.54
CA ARG A 78 -13.10 -12.53 2.47
C ARG A 78 -11.72 -13.16 2.63
N PRO A 79 -10.63 -12.40 2.55
CA PRO A 79 -9.28 -12.89 2.81
C PRO A 79 -9.15 -13.47 4.22
N MET A 80 -9.53 -14.73 4.39
CA MET A 80 -9.28 -15.51 5.58
C MET A 80 -8.24 -16.55 5.20
N LEU A 81 -7.15 -16.61 5.96
CA LEU A 81 -6.21 -17.74 5.91
C LEU A 81 -7.04 -19.03 5.98
N ALA A 82 -7.14 -19.74 4.86
CA ALA A 82 -8.11 -20.81 4.70
C ALA A 82 -7.86 -21.92 5.73
N ALA A 83 -8.78 -22.09 6.68
CA ALA A 83 -8.80 -23.25 7.58
C ALA A 83 -9.43 -24.50 6.92
N SER A 84 -9.98 -24.39 5.71
CA SER A 84 -10.56 -25.54 5.01
C SER A 84 -10.52 -25.33 3.50
N GLY A 85 -9.98 -26.31 2.77
CA GLY A 85 -9.67 -26.31 1.33
C GLY A 85 -10.83 -26.09 0.35
N SER A 86 -11.51 -24.95 0.46
CA SER A 86 -12.38 -24.43 -0.59
C SER A 86 -11.59 -23.38 -1.37
N MET A 87 -11.30 -23.67 -2.64
CA MET A 87 -10.62 -22.73 -3.55
C MET A 87 -11.54 -21.52 -3.84
N PRO A 88 -11.08 -20.27 -3.68
CA PRO A 88 -11.78 -19.09 -4.18
C PRO A 88 -11.99 -19.14 -5.70
N ASN A 89 -13.14 -18.65 -6.13
CA ASN A 89 -13.50 -18.46 -7.53
C ASN A 89 -12.59 -17.40 -8.20
N PRO A 90 -11.93 -17.69 -9.34
CA PRO A 90 -10.86 -16.89 -9.96
C PRO A 90 -11.30 -15.63 -10.75
N LEU A 91 -12.47 -15.03 -10.48
CA LEU A 91 -13.05 -14.00 -11.37
C LEU A 91 -13.60 -12.75 -10.68
N HIS A 92 -12.96 -12.26 -9.63
CA HIS A 92 -13.46 -11.07 -8.95
C HIS A 92 -12.57 -9.84 -9.20
N PRO A 93 -13.02 -8.88 -10.02
CA PRO A 93 -12.28 -7.64 -10.19
C PRO A 93 -12.28 -6.85 -8.88
N THR A 94 -11.09 -6.44 -8.46
CA THR A 94 -10.90 -5.35 -7.52
C THR A 94 -11.12 -4.03 -8.26
N LEU A 95 -10.98 -2.90 -7.57
CA LEU A 95 -10.79 -1.64 -8.28
C LEU A 95 -9.53 -1.73 -9.19
N PRO A 96 -9.44 -0.88 -10.23
CA PRO A 96 -8.29 -0.87 -11.15
C PRO A 96 -6.96 -0.87 -10.42
N HIS A 97 -5.96 -1.55 -10.97
CA HIS A 97 -4.63 -1.67 -10.39
C HIS A 97 -3.60 -2.13 -11.45
N LEU A 98 -2.33 -2.14 -11.08
CA LEU A 98 -1.21 -2.33 -12.00
C LEU A 98 -0.88 -3.80 -12.32
N SER A 99 -1.01 -4.70 -11.34
CA SER A 99 -0.40 -6.04 -11.40
C SER A 99 -1.11 -7.11 -12.25
N GLY A 100 -2.30 -6.82 -12.79
CA GLY A 100 -3.10 -7.74 -13.62
C GLY A 100 -3.81 -8.90 -12.89
N PHE A 101 -3.17 -9.57 -11.93
CA PHE A 101 -3.79 -10.65 -11.14
C PHE A 101 -4.55 -10.13 -9.91
N SER A 102 -5.48 -10.93 -9.38
CA SER A 102 -6.25 -10.59 -8.18
C SER A 102 -5.44 -10.83 -6.90
N TYR A 103 -5.18 -9.76 -6.13
CA TYR A 103 -4.55 -9.88 -4.80
C TYR A 103 -5.38 -10.67 -3.79
N PRO A 104 -6.72 -10.51 -3.71
CA PRO A 104 -7.56 -11.37 -2.88
C PRO A 104 -7.44 -12.86 -3.24
N GLU A 105 -7.35 -13.19 -4.54
CA GLU A 105 -7.13 -14.57 -5.00
C GLU A 105 -5.76 -15.10 -4.56
N LEU A 106 -4.71 -14.28 -4.68
CA LEU A 106 -3.37 -14.62 -4.21
C LEU A 106 -3.35 -14.89 -2.70
N GLU A 107 -3.93 -14.00 -1.89
CA GLU A 107 -3.98 -14.10 -0.42
C GLU A 107 -4.74 -15.35 0.05
N CYS A 108 -5.84 -15.70 -0.65
CA CYS A 108 -6.62 -16.89 -0.31
C CYS A 108 -6.04 -18.19 -0.88
N SER A 109 -5.02 -18.12 -1.73
CA SER A 109 -4.33 -19.30 -2.27
C SER A 109 -3.40 -19.94 -1.24
N VAL A 110 -2.88 -21.14 -1.56
CA VAL A 110 -1.83 -21.79 -0.76
C VAL A 110 -0.52 -21.01 -0.68
N PHE A 111 -0.33 -20.00 -1.54
CA PHE A 111 0.84 -19.13 -1.56
C PHE A 111 0.65 -17.87 -0.71
N GLY A 112 -0.59 -17.50 -0.36
CA GLY A 112 -0.87 -16.33 0.48
C GLY A 112 -0.21 -16.42 1.85
N ARG A 113 -0.19 -17.63 2.44
CA ARG A 113 0.51 -17.90 3.71
C ARG A 113 2.03 -17.71 3.65
N GLU A 114 2.61 -17.73 2.45
CA GLU A 114 4.05 -17.54 2.25
C GLU A 114 4.40 -16.04 2.19
N ILE A 115 3.41 -15.15 2.10
CA ILE A 115 3.57 -13.70 2.07
C ILE A 115 3.51 -13.18 3.52
N SER A 116 4.49 -12.36 3.88
CA SER A 116 4.59 -11.78 5.22
C SER A 116 3.58 -10.64 5.42
N TRP A 117 3.56 -9.67 4.49
CA TRP A 117 2.62 -8.54 4.46
C TRP A 117 2.62 -7.86 3.08
N TYR A 118 1.77 -6.84 2.91
CA TYR A 118 1.61 -6.03 1.72
C TYR A 118 1.98 -4.56 1.99
N ASN A 119 2.99 -4.04 1.32
CA ASN A 119 3.41 -2.63 1.30
C ASN A 119 2.42 -1.81 0.45
N THR A 120 1.24 -1.56 1.01
CA THR A 120 0.08 -1.08 0.24
C THR A 120 0.23 0.40 -0.10
N GLN A 121 0.22 0.77 -1.38
CA GLN A 121 0.50 2.14 -1.82
C GLN A 121 -0.74 3.05 -1.68
N PHE A 122 -0.74 3.94 -0.68
CA PHE A 122 -1.79 4.96 -0.46
C PHE A 122 -1.40 6.32 -1.04
N TYR A 123 -0.97 6.31 -2.30
CA TYR A 123 -0.49 7.51 -3.01
C TYR A 123 -0.73 7.37 -4.52
N CYS A 124 -0.28 8.33 -5.32
CA CYS A 124 -0.34 8.31 -6.79
C CYS A 124 -1.74 8.09 -7.40
N GLY A 125 -2.80 8.53 -6.73
CA GLY A 125 -4.17 8.34 -7.25
C GLY A 125 -4.81 7.01 -6.84
N TRP A 126 -4.08 6.15 -6.13
CA TRP A 126 -4.53 4.80 -5.79
C TRP A 126 -5.04 4.64 -4.37
N GLY A 127 -4.77 5.61 -3.50
CA GLY A 127 -5.25 5.66 -2.14
C GLY A 127 -4.89 6.97 -1.48
N ASP A 128 -5.49 7.23 -0.33
CA ASP A 128 -5.29 8.45 0.45
C ASP A 128 -4.79 8.10 1.86
N ALA A 129 -3.63 8.64 2.22
CA ALA A 129 -3.03 8.48 3.54
C ALA A 129 -3.36 9.62 4.53
N SER A 130 -4.14 10.64 4.11
CA SER A 130 -4.55 11.76 4.98
C SER A 130 -5.70 11.39 5.93
N SER A 131 -6.39 10.29 5.63
CA SER A 131 -7.51 9.76 6.39
C SER A 131 -7.34 8.26 6.72
N THR A 132 -8.16 7.74 7.65
CA THR A 132 -8.18 6.29 7.93
C THR A 132 -9.09 5.52 6.97
N GLN A 133 -9.88 6.22 6.14
CA GLN A 133 -11.03 5.63 5.45
C GLN A 133 -10.64 4.54 4.46
N GLY A 134 -9.60 4.77 3.64
CA GLY A 134 -9.10 3.78 2.69
C GLY A 134 -8.61 2.51 3.39
N TYR A 135 -7.83 2.67 4.47
CA TYR A 135 -7.36 1.54 5.26
C TYR A 135 -8.51 0.78 5.93
N ASP A 136 -9.48 1.52 6.47
CA ASP A 136 -10.68 0.96 7.09
C ASP A 136 -11.53 0.16 6.09
N ALA A 137 -11.64 0.63 4.85
CA ALA A 137 -12.33 -0.07 3.77
C ALA A 137 -11.60 -1.37 3.37
N ILE A 138 -10.27 -1.37 3.36
CA ILE A 138 -9.46 -2.57 3.10
C ILE A 138 -9.68 -3.61 4.21
N VAL A 139 -9.60 -3.20 5.49
CA VAL A 139 -9.87 -4.13 6.60
C VAL A 139 -11.32 -4.63 6.56
N ALA A 140 -12.28 -3.75 6.27
CA ALA A 140 -13.68 -4.14 6.11
C ALA A 140 -13.91 -5.13 4.94
N ALA A 141 -13.11 -5.05 3.87
CA ALA A 141 -13.11 -6.01 2.78
C ALA A 141 -12.58 -7.40 3.18
N GLY A 142 -12.01 -7.52 4.37
CA GLY A 142 -11.62 -8.78 5.00
C GLY A 142 -10.11 -8.98 5.11
N TRP A 143 -9.28 -8.00 4.77
CA TRP A 143 -7.85 -8.07 4.97
C TRP A 143 -7.51 -7.96 6.46
N HIS A 144 -6.62 -8.83 6.93
CA HIS A 144 -6.14 -8.75 8.31
C HIS A 144 -5.26 -7.49 8.49
N PRO A 145 -5.51 -6.61 9.48
CA PRO A 145 -4.78 -5.35 9.63
C PRO A 145 -3.25 -5.52 9.71
N SER A 146 -2.78 -6.59 10.35
CA SER A 146 -1.34 -6.84 10.48
C SER A 146 -0.66 -7.19 9.16
N ARG A 147 -1.42 -7.51 8.11
CA ARG A 147 -0.91 -7.83 6.76
C ARG A 147 -0.89 -6.61 5.85
N VAL A 148 -1.49 -5.49 6.26
CA VAL A 148 -1.58 -4.26 5.46
C VAL A 148 -0.68 -3.21 6.07
N VAL A 149 0.44 -2.93 5.41
CA VAL A 149 1.34 -1.81 5.71
C VAL A 149 0.89 -0.60 4.89
N MET A 150 0.75 0.56 5.53
CA MET A 150 0.42 1.82 4.85
C MET A 150 1.67 2.40 4.19
N GLY A 151 1.79 2.24 2.88
CA GLY A 151 2.79 2.88 2.04
C GLY A 151 2.44 4.34 1.77
N VAL A 152 3.41 5.24 1.99
CA VAL A 152 3.27 6.69 1.80
C VAL A 152 4.45 7.22 0.99
N VAL A 153 4.26 8.28 0.21
CA VAL A 153 5.38 9.06 -0.32
C VAL A 153 5.95 9.97 0.78
N THR A 154 7.26 10.04 0.88
CA THR A 154 7.99 10.76 1.97
C THR A 154 8.37 12.19 1.60
N ASN A 155 8.19 12.54 0.33
CA ASN A 155 8.46 13.86 -0.24
C ASN A 155 7.48 14.11 -1.40
N LEU A 156 7.07 15.37 -1.59
CA LEU A 156 6.20 15.80 -2.69
C LEU A 156 6.75 15.44 -4.07
N GLY A 157 8.08 15.41 -4.23
CA GLY A 157 8.73 15.05 -5.50
C GLY A 157 8.75 13.56 -5.82
N ASN A 158 8.34 12.68 -4.89
CA ASN A 158 8.38 11.22 -5.10
C ASN A 158 7.08 10.68 -5.72
N GLY A 159 6.03 11.50 -5.75
CA GLY A 159 4.73 11.12 -6.29
C GLY A 159 3.58 11.94 -5.71
N ALA A 160 2.43 11.84 -6.35
CA ALA A 160 1.20 12.48 -5.89
C ALA A 160 0.70 11.90 -4.55
N GLY A 161 -0.06 12.69 -3.79
CA GLY A 161 -0.69 12.22 -2.54
C GLY A 161 0.21 12.27 -1.31
N HIS A 162 1.25 13.11 -1.29
CA HIS A 162 2.07 13.33 -0.11
C HIS A 162 1.26 13.94 1.04
N VAL A 163 1.37 13.33 2.22
CA VAL A 163 0.72 13.77 3.45
C VAL A 163 1.77 14.30 4.41
N GLY A 164 1.58 15.52 4.91
CA GLY A 164 2.51 16.13 5.85
C GLY A 164 2.66 15.30 7.14
N LEU A 165 3.87 15.28 7.70
CA LEU A 165 4.24 14.41 8.82
C LEU A 165 3.32 14.53 10.04
N ARG A 166 2.86 15.76 10.35
CA ARG A 166 1.94 16.00 11.48
C ARG A 166 0.62 15.25 11.31
N GLU A 167 0.03 15.38 10.13
CA GLU A 167 -1.25 14.76 9.79
C GLU A 167 -1.11 13.25 9.72
N LEU A 168 -0.07 12.78 9.02
CA LEU A 168 0.25 11.36 8.91
C LEU A 168 0.40 10.72 10.30
N ARG A 169 1.18 11.32 11.22
CA ARG A 169 1.28 10.84 12.62
C ARG A 169 -0.08 10.69 13.29
N GLY A 170 -0.99 11.63 13.05
CA GLY A 170 -2.35 11.59 13.55
C GLY A 170 -3.15 10.41 13.01
N VAL A 171 -3.10 10.16 11.69
CA VAL A 171 -3.74 9.02 11.03
C VAL A 171 -3.21 7.70 11.60
N LEU A 172 -1.88 7.56 11.68
CA LEU A 172 -1.23 6.34 12.17
C LEU A 172 -1.57 6.03 13.62
N ALA A 173 -1.63 7.06 14.49
CA ALA A 173 -2.05 6.89 15.88
C ALA A 173 -3.49 6.38 15.98
N ARG A 174 -4.40 6.89 15.14
CA ARG A 174 -5.79 6.43 15.07
C ARG A 174 -5.89 4.98 14.58
N LEU A 175 -5.18 4.62 13.51
CA LEU A 175 -5.18 3.24 12.98
C LEU A 175 -4.63 2.25 14.01
N ARG A 176 -3.49 2.59 14.63
CA ARG A 176 -2.89 1.75 15.67
C ARG A 176 -3.84 1.54 16.85
N THR A 177 -4.48 2.60 17.35
CA THR A 177 -5.48 2.53 18.41
C THR A 177 -6.65 1.63 18.01
N LYS A 178 -7.22 1.85 16.82
CA LYS A 178 -8.41 1.13 16.32
C LYS A 178 -8.17 -0.37 16.14
N TYR A 179 -6.98 -0.78 15.69
CA TYR A 179 -6.68 -2.18 15.35
C TYR A 179 -5.85 -2.92 16.40
N THR A 180 -5.58 -2.33 17.57
CA THR A 180 -4.80 -2.99 18.66
C THR A 180 -5.37 -4.36 19.05
N GLY A 181 -6.70 -4.50 19.11
CA GLY A 181 -7.37 -5.78 19.43
C GLY A 181 -7.58 -6.75 18.25
N GLN A 182 -7.13 -6.40 17.04
CA GLN A 182 -7.38 -7.14 15.80
C GLN A 182 -6.06 -7.61 15.14
N GLY A 183 -5.08 -7.96 15.97
CA GLY A 183 -3.73 -8.33 15.52
C GLY A 183 -2.80 -7.16 15.21
N GLY A 184 -3.28 -5.91 15.37
CA GLY A 184 -2.48 -4.70 15.26
C GLY A 184 -2.40 -4.14 13.85
N PHE A 185 -2.20 -2.82 13.77
CA PHE A 185 -1.89 -2.11 12.53
C PHE A 185 -0.54 -2.59 11.96
N GLY A 186 -0.51 -2.98 10.68
CA GLY A 186 0.66 -3.61 10.05
C GLY A 186 1.93 -2.75 9.98
N GLY A 187 1.79 -1.42 10.01
CA GLY A 187 2.93 -0.49 10.03
C GLY A 187 2.94 0.47 8.83
N VAL A 188 4.11 1.06 8.57
CA VAL A 188 4.30 2.11 7.54
C VAL A 188 5.51 1.79 6.68
N MET A 189 5.36 1.97 5.37
CA MET A 189 6.44 1.99 4.38
C MET A 189 6.55 3.39 3.81
N GLY A 190 7.76 3.90 3.58
CA GLY A 190 7.99 5.25 3.05
C GLY A 190 8.75 5.21 1.73
N TRP A 191 8.14 5.72 0.67
CA TRP A 191 8.71 5.90 -0.67
C TRP A 191 9.23 7.34 -0.88
N GLU A 192 10.52 7.63 -0.85
CA GLU A 192 11.64 6.78 -0.47
C GLU A 192 12.57 7.50 0.52
N TRP A 193 13.71 6.90 0.87
CA TRP A 193 14.53 7.39 1.97
C TRP A 193 15.22 8.73 1.69
N PHE A 194 15.93 8.87 0.57
CA PHE A 194 17.03 9.83 0.42
C PHE A 194 16.61 11.31 0.56
N ASN A 195 15.37 11.65 0.23
CA ASN A 195 14.81 13.00 0.32
C ASN A 195 13.64 13.13 1.32
N SER A 196 13.45 12.13 2.18
CA SER A 196 12.34 12.12 3.15
C SER A 196 12.41 13.27 4.16
N GLY A 197 11.23 13.83 4.48
CA GLY A 197 11.07 14.82 5.55
C GLY A 197 11.78 16.17 5.31
N GLN A 198 12.13 16.48 4.07
CA GLN A 198 12.84 17.71 3.70
C GLN A 198 11.92 18.92 3.53
N THR A 199 10.61 18.79 3.76
CA THR A 199 9.69 19.94 3.70
C THR A 199 9.84 20.83 4.93
N GLU A 200 9.68 22.15 4.77
CA GLU A 200 9.77 23.11 5.88
C GLU A 200 8.75 22.83 6.98
N THR A 201 7.54 22.42 6.59
CA THR A 201 6.46 22.02 7.50
C THR A 201 6.85 20.81 8.36
N ASP A 202 7.47 19.79 7.76
CA ASP A 202 7.89 18.60 8.49
C ASP A 202 9.04 18.91 9.44
N MET A 203 10.05 19.66 8.99
CA MET A 203 11.17 20.09 9.81
C MET A 203 10.71 20.92 11.01
N THR A 204 9.78 21.85 10.79
CA THR A 204 9.20 22.66 11.86
C THR A 204 8.41 21.81 12.85
N HIS A 205 7.61 20.86 12.37
CA HIS A 205 6.88 19.96 13.27
C HIS A 205 7.82 19.06 14.06
N ILE A 206 8.87 18.50 13.45
CA ILE A 206 9.89 17.71 14.13
C ILE A 206 10.54 18.49 15.27
N ALA A 207 10.83 19.78 15.07
CA ALA A 207 11.40 20.63 16.11
C ALA A 207 10.50 20.75 17.35
N THR A 208 9.18 20.59 17.19
CA THR A 208 8.20 20.63 18.30
C THR A 208 8.07 19.31 19.07
N LEU A 209 8.64 18.21 18.56
CA LEU A 209 8.47 16.89 19.14
C LEU A 209 9.57 16.58 20.16
N ASP A 210 9.16 16.10 21.34
CA ASP A 210 10.09 15.56 22.35
C ASP A 210 10.49 14.12 22.00
N ILE A 211 11.27 13.99 20.92
CA ILE A 211 11.85 12.71 20.51
C ILE A 211 13.09 12.49 21.37
N ASN A 212 12.91 11.93 22.57
CA ASN A 212 13.98 11.49 23.45
C ASN A 212 14.72 10.29 22.83
N THR A 213 15.69 10.56 21.95
CA THR A 213 16.73 9.60 21.61
C THR A 213 17.86 9.75 22.61
N SER A 214 18.01 8.75 23.48
CA SER A 214 19.08 8.58 24.45
C SER A 214 20.46 9.08 23.93
N GLY A 215 20.81 10.32 24.26
CA GLY A 215 22.18 10.83 24.29
C GLY A 215 23.02 10.84 23.01
N GLN A 216 22.47 10.54 21.83
CA GLN A 216 23.24 10.53 20.58
C GLN A 216 22.59 11.34 19.47
N SER A 217 23.44 12.12 18.81
CA SER A 217 23.22 13.03 17.69
C SER A 217 22.54 12.37 16.47
N ILE A 218 21.28 11.94 16.61
CA ILE A 218 20.43 11.41 15.52
C ILE A 218 19.56 12.54 14.90
N ARG A 219 19.67 13.77 15.40
CA ARG A 219 19.23 14.98 14.66
C ARG A 219 20.18 15.35 13.50
N SER A 220 20.95 14.41 12.97
CA SER A 220 21.96 14.69 11.95
C SER A 220 21.36 14.83 10.54
N SER A 221 20.14 14.33 10.29
CA SER A 221 19.47 14.50 8.99
C SER A 221 17.93 14.59 9.08
N PRO A 222 17.28 15.29 8.12
CA PRO A 222 15.81 15.31 8.01
C PRO A 222 15.18 13.93 7.91
N GLN A 223 15.82 13.03 7.17
CA GLN A 223 15.34 11.66 6.92
C GLN A 223 15.28 10.83 8.21
N ALA A 224 16.36 10.84 8.99
CA ALA A 224 16.41 10.15 10.28
C ALA A 224 15.36 10.71 11.26
N SER A 225 15.16 12.02 11.21
CA SER A 225 14.18 12.71 12.05
C SER A 225 12.74 12.35 11.67
N TRP A 226 12.44 12.24 10.37
CA TRP A 226 11.14 11.78 9.87
C TRP A 226 10.84 10.35 10.34
N VAL A 227 11.81 9.43 10.17
CA VAL A 227 11.67 8.03 10.62
C VAL A 227 11.52 7.94 12.14
N ALA A 228 12.29 8.73 12.90
CA ALA A 228 12.15 8.78 14.35
C ALA A 228 10.75 9.27 14.77
N ALA A 229 10.24 10.31 14.12
CA ALA A 229 8.92 10.87 14.39
C ALA A 229 7.81 9.84 14.15
N ILE A 230 7.80 9.14 13.00
CA ILE A 230 6.85 8.05 12.75
C ILE A 230 7.05 6.91 13.76
N GLY A 231 8.30 6.57 14.06
CA GLY A 231 8.68 5.54 15.03
C GLY A 231 8.11 5.78 16.43
N THR A 232 8.00 7.03 16.90
CA THR A 232 7.36 7.36 18.19
C THR A 232 5.86 7.04 18.23
N VAL A 233 5.19 6.97 17.08
CA VAL A 233 3.78 6.56 17.02
C VAL A 233 3.67 5.04 17.01
N LEU A 234 4.53 4.37 16.24
CA LEU A 234 4.46 2.92 16.02
C LEU A 234 5.03 2.10 17.19
N ARG A 235 6.05 2.61 17.91
CA ARG A 235 6.79 1.83 18.92
C ARG A 235 6.50 2.17 20.38
N SER A 236 5.81 3.27 20.68
CA SER A 236 5.43 3.61 22.07
C SER A 236 4.40 2.63 22.62
N GLU A 237 4.42 2.26 23.90
CA GLU A 237 3.44 1.31 24.46
C GLU A 237 1.98 1.74 24.22
N ALA A 238 1.67 3.01 24.51
CA ALA A 238 0.43 3.67 24.10
C ALA A 238 0.71 4.66 22.95
N PRO A 239 -0.14 4.73 21.91
CA PRO A 239 -0.06 5.79 20.90
C PRO A 239 -0.16 7.17 21.58
N PRO A 240 0.61 8.19 21.15
CA PRO A 240 0.49 9.54 21.71
C PRO A 240 -0.94 10.06 21.52
N LEU A 241 -1.49 10.70 22.56
CA LEU A 241 -2.82 11.29 22.53
C LEU A 241 -2.86 12.39 21.46
N VAL A 242 -3.67 12.19 20.43
CA VAL A 242 -3.93 13.21 19.39
C VAL A 242 -5.20 13.96 19.81
N VAL A 243 -5.10 15.28 19.98
CA VAL A 243 -6.24 16.15 20.31
C VAL A 243 -7.32 16.00 19.24
N GLU A 244 -8.55 15.76 19.68
CA GLU A 244 -9.67 15.23 18.89
C GLU A 244 -10.18 16.17 17.78
N GLN A 245 -10.45 15.60 16.60
CA GLN A 245 -11.71 15.87 15.88
C GLN A 245 -12.71 14.80 16.31
N PRO A 246 -14.02 15.10 16.42
CA PRO A 246 -14.98 14.14 16.95
C PRO A 246 -14.92 12.86 16.12
N ALA A 247 -14.49 11.78 16.77
CA ALA A 247 -14.59 10.46 16.21
C ALA A 247 -16.08 10.22 15.94
N GLY A 248 -16.42 10.06 14.65
CA GLY A 248 -17.68 9.43 14.28
C GLY A 248 -17.82 8.11 15.06
N PRO A 249 -19.05 7.68 15.36
CA PRO A 249 -19.32 6.66 16.37
C PRO A 249 -18.38 5.46 16.19
N ALA A 250 -17.66 5.12 17.26
CA ALA A 250 -16.95 3.86 17.37
C ALA A 250 -17.99 2.73 17.18
N SER A 251 -17.96 2.12 16.00
CA SER A 251 -18.94 1.16 15.50
C SER A 251 -18.18 0.28 14.51
N PHE A 252 -18.22 -1.04 14.53
CA PHE A 252 -18.90 -1.99 15.40
C PHE A 252 -18.12 -3.31 15.26
N LEU A 253 -18.04 -4.04 16.37
CA LEU A 253 -17.79 -5.48 16.37
C LEU A 253 -18.83 -6.16 15.47
N GLY A 254 -18.39 -7.03 14.55
CA GLY A 254 -19.28 -7.96 13.84
C GLY A 254 -19.41 -7.70 12.34
N ASN A 255 -19.52 -8.81 11.59
CA ASN A 255 -19.79 -8.95 10.15
C ASN A 255 -20.18 -7.66 9.41
N VAL A 256 -19.19 -6.86 8.99
CA VAL A 256 -19.42 -5.75 8.03
C VAL A 256 -20.07 -6.35 6.79
N THR A 257 -21.31 -5.97 6.49
CA THR A 257 -22.04 -6.57 5.37
C THR A 257 -21.42 -6.14 4.05
N SER A 258 -21.66 -6.92 3.00
CA SER A 258 -21.21 -6.54 1.65
C SER A 258 -21.80 -5.19 1.21
N GLU A 259 -23.01 -4.83 1.65
CA GLU A 259 -23.56 -3.51 1.32
C GLU A 259 -22.82 -2.38 2.05
N GLN A 260 -22.43 -2.58 3.31
CA GLN A 260 -21.60 -1.62 4.03
C GLN A 260 -20.23 -1.43 3.37
N ILE A 261 -19.57 -2.52 2.94
CA ILE A 261 -18.30 -2.43 2.19
C ILE A 261 -18.50 -1.64 0.90
N ARG A 262 -19.60 -1.89 0.18
CA ARG A 262 -19.94 -1.16 -1.05
C ARG A 262 -20.09 0.33 -0.77
N GLN A 263 -20.87 0.69 0.25
CA GLN A 263 -21.07 2.07 0.66
C GLN A 263 -19.75 2.75 1.02
N MET A 264 -18.90 2.09 1.82
CA MET A 264 -17.57 2.59 2.16
C MET A 264 -16.75 2.86 0.91
N VAL A 265 -16.61 1.87 0.02
CA VAL A 265 -15.81 2.00 -1.22
C VAL A 265 -16.36 3.11 -2.12
N THR A 266 -17.68 3.25 -2.27
CA THR A 266 -18.28 4.31 -3.08
C THR A 266 -18.20 5.71 -2.47
N GLN A 267 -17.91 5.81 -1.17
CA GLN A 267 -17.80 7.08 -0.44
C GLN A 267 -16.34 7.46 -0.14
N LEU A 268 -15.37 6.63 -0.56
CA LEU A 268 -13.97 6.97 -0.38
C LEU A 268 -13.67 8.28 -1.13
N PRO A 269 -12.99 9.24 -0.48
CA PRO A 269 -12.55 10.44 -1.16
C PRO A 269 -11.62 10.07 -2.31
N GLU A 270 -11.70 10.82 -3.40
CA GLU A 270 -10.69 10.69 -4.45
C GLU A 270 -9.32 11.07 -3.88
N PRO A 271 -8.28 10.27 -4.14
CA PRO A 271 -6.93 10.62 -3.72
C PRO A 271 -6.49 11.96 -4.29
N SER A 272 -5.92 12.81 -3.43
CA SER A 272 -5.40 14.11 -3.83
C SER A 272 -4.21 13.97 -4.78
N THR A 273 -4.19 14.78 -5.83
CA THR A 273 -3.07 14.92 -6.76
C THR A 273 -2.45 16.31 -6.63
N PRO A 274 -1.14 16.47 -6.86
CA PRO A 274 -0.48 17.77 -6.90
C PRO A 274 -0.78 18.53 -8.20
N TRP A 275 -1.43 17.86 -9.17
CA TRP A 275 -1.76 18.41 -10.48
C TRP A 275 -3.17 19.02 -10.47
N PRO A 276 -3.39 20.17 -11.12
CA PRO A 276 -4.74 20.70 -11.31
C PRO A 276 -5.66 19.66 -11.96
N ASN A 277 -6.91 19.55 -11.50
CA ASN A 277 -7.89 18.62 -12.06
C ASN A 277 -8.01 18.75 -13.58
N GLU A 278 -7.92 19.98 -14.10
CA GLU A 278 -7.93 20.27 -15.54
C GLU A 278 -6.90 19.43 -16.34
N LYS A 279 -5.70 19.21 -15.79
CA LYS A 279 -4.67 18.39 -16.46
C LYS A 279 -5.04 16.90 -16.45
N VAL A 280 -5.50 16.40 -15.31
CA VAL A 280 -5.95 15.02 -15.19
C VAL A 280 -7.16 14.78 -16.11
N ASP A 281 -8.13 15.69 -16.10
CA ASP A 281 -9.35 15.63 -16.89
C ASP A 281 -9.05 15.73 -18.39
N SER A 282 -7.98 16.44 -18.79
CA SER A 282 -7.54 16.47 -20.20
C SER A 282 -7.06 15.11 -20.71
N LEU A 283 -6.36 14.33 -19.88
CA LEU A 283 -5.94 12.95 -20.20
C LEU A 283 -7.12 11.97 -20.16
N ILE A 284 -8.08 12.20 -19.24
CA ILE A 284 -9.32 11.43 -19.21
C ILE A 284 -10.17 11.68 -20.47
N ALA A 285 -10.24 12.93 -20.93
CA ALA A 285 -11.00 13.31 -22.11
C ALA A 285 -10.51 12.63 -23.40
N ILE A 286 -9.24 12.24 -23.45
CA ILE A 286 -8.63 11.50 -24.57
C ILE A 286 -8.65 9.98 -24.38
N GLY A 287 -9.30 9.49 -23.31
CA GLY A 287 -9.66 8.07 -23.14
C GLY A 287 -8.85 7.31 -22.10
N PHE A 288 -7.95 7.95 -21.35
CA PHE A 288 -7.18 7.30 -20.29
C PHE A 288 -7.95 7.26 -18.96
N GLU A 289 -7.75 6.21 -18.18
CA GLU A 289 -8.31 6.16 -16.84
C GLU A 289 -7.60 7.16 -15.92
N ARG A 290 -8.30 7.68 -14.91
CA ARG A 290 -7.76 8.72 -14.01
C ARG A 290 -6.43 8.33 -13.36
N HIS A 291 -6.25 7.05 -13.03
CA HIS A 291 -5.01 6.56 -12.43
C HIS A 291 -3.85 6.50 -13.42
N GLU A 292 -4.12 6.15 -14.69
CA GLU A 292 -3.12 6.16 -15.77
C GLU A 292 -2.70 7.61 -16.04
N ALA A 293 -3.67 8.52 -16.11
CA ALA A 293 -3.42 9.95 -16.22
C ALA A 293 -2.55 10.49 -15.09
N VAL A 294 -2.86 10.14 -13.84
CA VAL A 294 -2.08 10.57 -12.67
C VAL A 294 -0.68 9.95 -12.66
N ALA A 295 -0.56 8.65 -12.94
CA ALA A 295 0.74 7.97 -13.01
C ALA A 295 1.63 8.58 -14.10
N ALA A 296 1.08 8.83 -15.28
CA ALA A 296 1.80 9.46 -16.38
C ALA A 296 2.19 10.91 -16.05
N LEU A 297 1.29 11.69 -15.44
CA LEU A 297 1.63 13.04 -14.96
C LEU A 297 2.71 13.01 -13.88
N ASN A 298 2.73 12.02 -13.00
CA ASN A 298 3.80 11.88 -12.01
C ASN A 298 5.14 11.55 -12.69
N ALA A 299 5.14 10.70 -13.71
CA ALA A 299 6.35 10.36 -14.47
C ALA A 299 6.90 11.52 -15.30
N THR A 300 6.05 12.50 -15.65
CA THR A 300 6.41 13.62 -16.53
C THR A 300 6.41 14.97 -15.84
N ASP A 301 6.44 15.00 -14.51
CA ASP A 301 6.43 16.22 -13.69
C ASP A 301 5.27 17.18 -14.06
N GLY A 302 4.10 16.60 -14.30
CA GLY A 302 2.86 17.31 -14.60
C GLY A 302 2.76 17.82 -16.03
N ASN A 303 3.64 17.39 -16.94
CA ASN A 303 3.54 17.72 -18.36
C ASN A 303 2.51 16.81 -19.04
N ALA A 304 1.33 17.37 -19.33
CA ALA A 304 0.20 16.63 -19.91
C ALA A 304 0.48 16.10 -21.33
N GLU A 305 1.26 16.82 -22.15
CA GLU A 305 1.62 16.35 -23.50
C GLU A 305 2.58 15.16 -23.43
N LEU A 306 3.62 15.24 -22.58
CA LEU A 306 4.53 14.11 -22.36
C LEU A 306 3.80 12.93 -21.72
N ALA A 307 2.88 13.19 -20.79
CA ALA A 307 2.08 12.16 -20.15
C ALA A 307 1.20 11.43 -21.18
N ALA A 308 0.53 12.17 -22.06
CA ALA A 308 -0.26 11.58 -23.14
C ALA A 308 0.61 10.72 -24.07
N ASN A 309 1.77 11.22 -24.50
CA ASN A 309 2.69 10.45 -25.34
C ASN A 309 3.16 9.16 -24.65
N LEU A 310 3.52 9.23 -23.37
CA LEU A 310 3.93 8.07 -22.58
C LEU A 310 2.83 7.03 -22.42
N LEU A 311 1.56 7.45 -22.40
CA LEU A 311 0.41 6.55 -22.34
C LEU A 311 0.04 5.94 -23.71
N PHE A 312 0.28 6.66 -24.82
CA PHE A 312 0.05 6.11 -26.17
C PHE A 312 1.15 5.16 -26.66
N GLU A 313 2.32 5.15 -26.02
CA GLU A 313 3.45 4.28 -26.35
C GLU A 313 3.41 2.90 -25.65
N GLN A 314 2.42 2.65 -24.78
CA GLN A 314 2.22 1.39 -24.04
C GLN A 314 1.31 0.38 -24.76
#